data_AF-A0A935IEP0-F1
#
_entry.id   AF-A0A935IEP0-F1
#
_cell.length_a   1.000
_cell.length_b   1.000
_cell.length_c   1.000
_cell.angle_alpha   90.00
_cell.angle_beta   90.00
_cell.angle_gamma   90.00
#
_symmetry.space_group_name_H-M   'P 1'
#
loop_
_entity.id
_entity.type
_entity.pdbx_description
1 polymer ?
#
loop_
_entity_poly.entity_id
_entity_poly.type
_entity_poly.pdbx_seq_one_letter_code
_entity_poly.pdbx_strand_id
1 'polypeptide(L)'
;MIGDGMGLGQITAGMYMNNNCLELERCTNIGIHKSYSADDLITDSAAGATAFASGIKTKNGYLGLDTFGRYVETIMDKATSKDMATGLVVTSTIVHATPAAFYAHQKDRDNYEDIAKDMLKSNSNLLIGGGQKYFTRRKTDSIDLIQTMIDSGYTVTDYFQNDLEQFTFPEVDKLCYFTADGDPLPVSKGRTYLPLATKKAIQFLKNKRKKGFFLMIEGSQIDWGGHANEADYIITEMLDFNQTIGDVLDFARQDKNTLVIITADHETGGFAINPGSVMGQLKTAFTTKKHTAAMIPVFAFGPGAQLFNGIYENTEIYSKMNALLFNPN
;
A
#
# COMPACT_ATOMS: atom_id res chain seq x y z
N MET A 1 -4.89 -3.85 0.93
CA MET A 1 -3.94 -3.43 1.98
C MET A 1 -2.64 -4.19 1.75
N ILE A 2 -1.52 -3.48 1.70
CA ILE A 2 -0.20 -4.04 1.39
C ILE A 2 0.72 -3.76 2.59
N GLY A 3 1.23 -4.79 3.24
CA GLY A 3 2.39 -4.63 4.12
C GLY A 3 3.63 -4.86 3.28
N ASP A 4 4.35 -3.82 2.89
CA ASP A 4 5.54 -3.95 2.03
C ASP A 4 6.56 -4.85 2.74
N GLY A 5 7.07 -5.90 2.07
CA GLY A 5 8.00 -6.86 2.67
C GLY A 5 7.41 -7.79 3.76
N MET A 6 6.09 -7.78 3.98
CA MET A 6 5.39 -8.52 5.04
C MET A 6 5.22 -10.01 4.72
N GLY A 7 6.32 -10.77 4.76
CA GLY A 7 6.31 -12.23 4.71
C GLY A 7 5.83 -12.89 6.01
N LEU A 8 5.81 -14.23 6.02
CA LEU A 8 5.35 -15.00 7.20
C LEU A 8 6.24 -14.77 8.43
N GLY A 9 7.53 -14.50 8.27
CA GLY A 9 8.42 -14.20 9.40
C GLY A 9 8.03 -12.91 10.12
N GLN A 10 7.72 -11.87 9.34
CA GLN A 10 7.29 -10.55 9.81
C GLN A 10 5.93 -10.65 10.51
N ILE A 11 4.98 -11.37 9.90
CA ILE A 11 3.65 -11.64 10.50
C ILE A 11 3.80 -12.39 11.82
N THR A 12 4.58 -13.47 11.84
CA THR A 12 4.76 -14.31 13.04
C THR A 12 5.41 -13.52 14.17
N ALA A 13 6.40 -12.68 13.86
CA ALA A 13 7.05 -11.84 14.86
C ALA A 13 6.06 -10.83 15.46
N GLY A 14 5.27 -10.14 14.62
CA GLY A 14 4.21 -9.27 15.10
C GLY A 14 3.21 -9.98 16.00
N MET A 15 2.76 -11.18 15.59
CA MET A 15 1.82 -12.00 16.36
C MET A 15 2.37 -12.39 17.74
N TYR A 16 3.59 -12.92 17.83
CA TYR A 16 4.20 -13.33 19.11
C TYR A 16 4.53 -12.15 20.03
N MET A 17 4.74 -10.95 19.46
CA MET A 17 4.90 -9.72 20.22
C MET A 17 3.56 -9.06 20.60
N ASN A 18 2.45 -9.55 20.05
CA ASN A 18 1.09 -9.09 20.31
C ASN A 18 0.24 -10.13 21.03
N ASN A 19 0.79 -10.73 22.11
CA ASN A 19 0.10 -11.76 22.90
C ASN A 19 -0.39 -12.96 22.07
N ASN A 20 0.37 -13.33 21.03
CA ASN A 20 0.05 -14.43 20.11
C ASN A 20 -1.29 -14.22 19.39
N CYS A 21 -1.57 -12.99 18.95
CA CYS A 21 -2.81 -12.65 18.24
C CYS A 21 -2.57 -11.57 17.17
N LEU A 22 -3.21 -11.68 16.01
CA LEU A 22 -3.33 -10.61 15.02
C LEU A 22 -4.75 -10.53 14.45
N GLU A 23 -5.13 -9.35 13.97
CA GLU A 23 -6.40 -9.10 13.28
C GLU A 23 -6.54 -9.91 11.98
N LEU A 24 -5.40 -10.34 11.40
CA LEU A 24 -5.37 -11.27 10.27
C LEU A 24 -6.13 -12.57 10.52
N GLU A 25 -6.20 -13.05 11.77
CA GLU A 25 -6.92 -14.27 12.14
C GLU A 25 -8.43 -14.19 11.90
N ARG A 26 -8.97 -12.98 11.75
CA ARG A 26 -10.38 -12.76 11.37
C ARG A 26 -10.66 -13.11 9.90
N CYS A 27 -9.63 -13.29 9.08
CA CYS A 27 -9.75 -13.69 7.67
C CYS A 27 -9.64 -15.22 7.54
N THR A 28 -10.73 -15.88 7.17
CA THR A 28 -10.76 -17.34 7.00
C THR A 28 -10.48 -17.80 5.57
N ASN A 29 -10.48 -16.88 4.60
CA ASN A 29 -10.07 -17.18 3.22
C ASN A 29 -8.60 -16.78 3.06
N ILE A 30 -7.75 -17.78 2.86
CA ILE A 30 -6.30 -17.63 2.84
C ILE A 30 -5.74 -18.30 1.58
N GLY A 31 -4.90 -17.57 0.89
CA GLY A 31 -4.13 -18.04 -0.26
C GLY A 31 -2.66 -17.68 -0.13
N ILE A 32 -1.90 -18.06 -1.15
CA ILE A 32 -0.48 -17.78 -1.27
C ILE A 32 -0.21 -17.38 -2.72
N HIS A 33 0.52 -16.30 -2.94
CA HIS A 33 0.89 -15.86 -4.28
C HIS A 33 2.40 -15.97 -4.56
N LYS A 34 2.74 -16.11 -5.84
CA LYS A 34 4.13 -16.10 -6.33
C LYS A 34 4.49 -14.69 -6.80
N SER A 35 5.43 -14.07 -6.11
CA SER A 35 5.75 -12.64 -6.24
C SER A 35 6.77 -12.28 -7.33
N TYR A 36 7.47 -13.24 -7.95
CA TYR A 36 8.53 -12.99 -8.94
C TYR A 36 8.14 -11.99 -10.04
N SER A 37 9.10 -11.26 -10.60
CA SER A 37 8.88 -10.29 -11.69
C SER A 37 9.10 -10.93 -13.06
N ALA A 38 8.94 -10.18 -14.16
CA ALA A 38 9.14 -10.73 -15.50
C ALA A 38 10.62 -11.04 -15.81
N ASP A 39 11.56 -10.41 -15.10
CA ASP A 39 12.99 -10.49 -15.35
C ASP A 39 13.83 -10.95 -14.14
N ASP A 40 13.21 -11.19 -12.98
CA ASP A 40 13.89 -11.69 -11.78
C ASP A 40 12.98 -12.62 -10.95
N LEU A 41 13.58 -13.61 -10.29
CA LEU A 41 12.90 -14.44 -9.29
C LEU A 41 12.61 -13.67 -7.99
N ILE A 42 13.37 -12.60 -7.75
CA ILE A 42 13.20 -11.69 -6.62
C ILE A 42 12.67 -10.37 -7.17
N THR A 43 11.36 -10.14 -7.01
CA THR A 43 10.72 -8.89 -7.42
C THR A 43 11.19 -7.72 -6.55
N ASP A 44 11.06 -6.52 -7.08
CA ASP A 44 11.00 -5.30 -6.27
C ASP A 44 9.55 -4.83 -6.05
N SER A 45 9.34 -3.86 -5.16
CA SER A 45 8.02 -3.28 -4.90
C SER A 45 7.33 -2.71 -6.14
N ALA A 46 8.08 -2.15 -7.10
CA ALA A 46 7.51 -1.57 -8.31
C ALA A 46 6.85 -2.64 -9.19
N ALA A 47 7.57 -3.71 -9.51
CA ALA A 47 7.02 -4.82 -10.30
C ALA A 47 5.95 -5.60 -9.51
N GLY A 48 6.16 -5.81 -8.21
CA GLY A 48 5.22 -6.51 -7.32
C GLY A 48 3.87 -5.79 -7.25
N ALA A 49 3.88 -4.48 -7.00
CA ALA A 49 2.68 -3.67 -6.96
C ALA A 49 2.05 -3.49 -8.34
N THR A 50 2.84 -3.39 -9.42
CA THR A 50 2.31 -3.33 -10.80
C THR A 50 1.52 -4.60 -11.14
N ALA A 51 1.94 -5.77 -10.64
CA ALA A 51 1.17 -7.00 -10.82
C ALA A 51 -0.21 -6.95 -10.17
N PHE A 52 -0.33 -6.36 -8.98
CA PHE A 52 -1.63 -6.14 -8.32
C PHE A 52 -2.46 -5.06 -9.01
N ALA A 53 -1.79 -4.00 -9.49
CA ALA A 53 -2.45 -2.86 -10.09
C ALA A 53 -2.95 -3.14 -11.51
N SER A 54 -2.26 -3.97 -12.31
CA SER A 54 -2.54 -4.13 -13.75
C SER A 54 -2.67 -5.57 -14.23
N GLY A 55 -2.43 -6.57 -13.37
CA GLY A 55 -2.61 -7.99 -13.71
C GLY A 55 -1.57 -8.54 -14.68
N ILE A 56 -0.42 -7.88 -14.82
CA ILE A 56 0.69 -8.34 -15.64
C ILE A 56 1.99 -8.41 -14.85
N LYS A 57 2.88 -9.33 -15.25
CA LYS A 57 4.28 -9.29 -14.79
C LYS A 57 5.01 -8.21 -15.58
N THR A 58 5.86 -7.44 -14.90
CA THR A 58 6.74 -6.44 -15.52
C THR A 58 8.15 -6.55 -14.98
N LYS A 59 9.06 -5.71 -15.49
CA LYS A 59 10.46 -5.65 -15.06
C LYS A 59 10.61 -4.97 -13.70
N ASN A 60 11.59 -5.37 -12.91
CA ASN A 60 11.91 -4.65 -11.68
C ASN A 60 12.16 -3.15 -11.96
N GLY A 61 11.63 -2.29 -11.10
CA GLY A 61 11.68 -0.83 -11.23
C GLY A 61 10.61 -0.22 -12.15
N TYR A 62 9.87 -1.01 -12.94
CA TYR A 62 8.80 -0.48 -13.79
C TYR A 62 7.52 -0.28 -12.98
N LEU A 63 6.91 0.90 -13.14
CA LEU A 63 5.64 1.27 -12.53
C LEU A 63 4.60 1.38 -13.62
N GLY A 64 3.50 0.62 -13.55
CA GLY A 64 2.37 0.79 -14.49
C GLY A 64 2.72 0.60 -15.97
N LEU A 65 3.80 -0.14 -16.27
CA LEU A 65 4.26 -0.42 -17.63
C LEU A 65 4.40 -1.94 -17.85
N ASP A 66 4.22 -2.40 -19.09
CA ASP A 66 4.58 -3.75 -19.49
C ASP A 66 6.10 -3.92 -19.72
N THR A 67 6.54 -5.13 -20.05
CA THR A 67 7.96 -5.46 -20.26
C THR A 67 8.60 -4.74 -21.46
N PHE A 68 7.80 -4.16 -22.36
CA PHE A 68 8.21 -3.33 -23.48
C PHE A 68 8.21 -1.83 -23.14
N GLY A 69 7.81 -1.47 -21.91
CA GLY A 69 7.72 -0.08 -21.46
C GLY A 69 6.49 0.65 -22.00
N ARG A 70 5.42 -0.08 -22.34
CA ARG A 70 4.14 0.49 -22.79
C ARG A 70 3.19 0.64 -21.60
N TYR A 71 2.40 1.71 -21.62
CA TYR A 71 1.34 1.96 -20.65
C TYR A 71 0.41 0.75 -20.50
N VAL A 72 0.09 0.39 -19.26
CA VAL A 72 -1.00 -0.53 -18.92
C VAL A 72 -2.00 0.15 -18.01
N GLU A 73 -3.29 -0.04 -18.29
CA GLU A 73 -4.37 0.47 -17.45
C GLU A 73 -4.34 -0.22 -16.07
N THR A 74 -4.36 0.58 -15.01
CA THR A 74 -4.43 0.04 -13.64
C THR A 74 -5.88 -0.16 -13.18
N ILE A 75 -6.06 -0.91 -12.09
CA ILE A 75 -7.35 -1.07 -11.42
C ILE A 75 -7.88 0.29 -10.91
N MET A 76 -6.99 1.22 -10.59
CA MET A 76 -7.33 2.56 -10.14
C MET A 76 -7.79 3.44 -11.31
N ASP A 77 -7.09 3.39 -12.45
CA ASP A 77 -7.54 4.03 -13.70
C ASP A 77 -8.93 3.56 -14.07
N LYS A 78 -9.13 2.23 -14.02
CA LYS A 78 -10.41 1.61 -14.30
C LYS A 78 -11.50 2.03 -13.32
N ALA A 79 -11.20 2.06 -12.02
CA ALA A 79 -12.14 2.54 -10.99
C ALA A 79 -12.55 4.01 -11.24
N THR A 80 -11.57 4.88 -11.52
CA THR A 80 -11.81 6.28 -11.88
C THR A 80 -12.69 6.40 -13.14
N SER A 81 -12.40 5.63 -14.19
CA SER A 81 -13.18 5.62 -15.45
C SER A 81 -14.64 5.16 -15.26
N LYS A 82 -14.91 4.45 -14.17
CA LYS A 82 -16.25 3.96 -13.78
C LYS A 82 -16.96 4.88 -12.79
N ASP A 83 -16.42 6.07 -12.51
CA ASP A 83 -16.87 7.03 -11.49
C ASP A 83 -16.87 6.49 -10.06
N MET A 84 -16.01 5.52 -9.75
CA MET A 84 -15.75 5.14 -8.36
C MET A 84 -14.80 6.16 -7.72
N ALA A 85 -14.91 6.35 -6.41
CA ALA A 85 -13.93 7.16 -5.70
C ALA A 85 -12.63 6.38 -5.55
N THR A 86 -11.47 7.03 -5.69
CA THR A 86 -10.18 6.35 -5.58
C THR A 86 -9.26 7.04 -4.58
N GLY A 87 -8.49 6.27 -3.82
CA GLY A 87 -7.53 6.86 -2.90
C GLY A 87 -6.37 5.97 -2.49
N LEU A 88 -5.33 6.62 -1.95
CA LEU A 88 -4.07 6.03 -1.52
C LEU A 88 -3.72 6.55 -0.12
N VAL A 89 -3.36 5.64 0.79
CA VAL A 89 -2.88 5.97 2.14
C VAL A 89 -1.62 5.15 2.41
N VAL A 90 -0.48 5.80 2.62
CA VAL A 90 0.81 5.11 2.78
C VAL A 90 1.65 5.68 3.93
N THR A 91 2.61 4.88 4.40
CA THR A 91 3.60 5.30 5.40
C THR A 91 4.98 5.60 4.83
N SER A 92 5.12 5.56 3.51
CA SER A 92 6.25 6.10 2.74
C SER A 92 5.93 7.48 2.16
N THR A 93 6.80 7.97 1.27
CA THR A 93 6.38 9.02 0.33
C THR A 93 5.30 8.52 -0.62
N ILE A 94 4.39 9.40 -1.05
CA ILE A 94 3.31 9.04 -1.99
C ILE A 94 3.83 8.69 -3.40
N VAL A 95 5.07 9.05 -3.69
CA VAL A 95 5.80 8.77 -4.94
C VAL A 95 6.65 7.50 -4.85
N HIS A 96 6.62 6.80 -3.72
CA HIS A 96 7.29 5.51 -3.56
C HIS A 96 6.63 4.45 -4.46
N ALA A 97 7.34 3.36 -4.73
CA ALA A 97 6.98 2.40 -5.77
C ALA A 97 5.59 1.79 -5.61
N THR A 98 5.22 1.32 -4.42
CA THR A 98 3.94 0.65 -4.18
C THR A 98 2.73 1.55 -4.48
N PRO A 99 2.61 2.77 -3.93
CA PRO A 99 1.53 3.68 -4.34
C PRO A 99 1.67 4.10 -5.80
N ALA A 100 2.88 4.40 -6.28
CA ALA A 100 3.11 4.84 -7.64
C ALA A 100 2.66 3.81 -8.69
N ALA A 101 2.78 2.51 -8.44
CA ALA A 101 2.36 1.47 -9.37
C ALA A 101 0.84 1.49 -9.67
N PHE A 102 0.02 2.13 -8.84
CA PHE A 102 -1.41 2.28 -9.07
C PHE A 102 -1.78 3.49 -9.93
N TYR A 103 -0.88 4.46 -10.12
CA TYR A 103 -1.23 5.73 -10.77
C TYR A 103 -0.19 6.31 -11.73
N ALA A 104 1.06 5.89 -11.63
CA ALA A 104 2.19 6.40 -12.39
C ALA A 104 2.69 5.36 -13.38
N HIS A 105 3.37 5.85 -14.41
CA HIS A 105 3.81 5.02 -15.52
C HIS A 105 5.23 5.38 -15.93
N GLN A 106 6.19 4.80 -15.21
CA GLN A 106 7.59 5.17 -15.29
C GLN A 106 8.45 3.91 -15.42
N LYS A 107 9.54 4.01 -16.18
CA LYS A 107 10.51 2.91 -16.35
C LYS A 107 11.44 2.75 -15.16
N ASP A 108 11.46 3.75 -14.27
CA ASP A 108 12.34 3.79 -13.11
C ASP A 108 11.55 4.31 -11.91
N ARG A 109 11.50 3.51 -10.86
CA ARG A 109 10.82 3.82 -9.60
C ARG A 109 11.48 4.97 -8.83
N ASP A 110 12.74 5.29 -9.13
CA ASP A 110 13.48 6.36 -8.46
C ASP A 110 13.25 7.74 -9.12
N ASN A 111 12.51 7.79 -10.24
CA ASN A 111 12.11 9.04 -10.89
C ASN A 111 10.97 9.76 -10.15
N TYR A 112 11.14 10.00 -8.84
CA TYR A 112 10.13 10.59 -7.94
C TYR A 112 9.52 11.90 -8.44
N GLU A 113 10.29 12.72 -9.14
CA GLU A 113 9.78 13.96 -9.71
C GLU A 113 8.83 13.71 -10.90
N ASP A 114 9.11 12.75 -11.78
CA ASP A 114 8.19 12.44 -12.88
C ASP A 114 7.01 11.59 -12.41
N ILE A 115 7.20 10.75 -11.39
CA ILE A 115 6.11 10.08 -10.67
C ILE A 115 5.15 11.11 -10.05
N ALA A 116 5.68 12.16 -9.40
CA ALA A 116 4.86 13.24 -8.85
C ALA A 116 4.04 13.96 -9.94
N LYS A 117 4.59 14.11 -11.15
CA LYS A 117 3.84 14.67 -12.30
C LYS A 117 2.71 13.75 -12.75
N ASP A 118 2.95 12.45 -12.81
CA ASP A 118 1.92 11.48 -13.21
C ASP A 118 0.75 11.42 -12.22
N MET A 119 0.98 11.75 -10.94
CA MET A 119 -0.08 11.88 -9.94
C MET A 119 -1.22 12.81 -10.39
N LEU A 120 -0.89 13.92 -11.07
CA LEU A 120 -1.89 14.86 -11.59
C LEU A 120 -2.83 14.22 -12.61
N LYS A 121 -2.33 13.25 -13.39
CA LYS A 121 -3.10 12.54 -14.42
C LYS A 121 -4.00 11.45 -13.83
N SER A 122 -3.63 10.91 -12.67
CA SER A 122 -4.38 9.84 -11.98
C SER A 122 -5.83 10.21 -11.64
N ASN A 123 -6.09 11.51 -11.45
CA ASN A 123 -7.38 12.06 -11.04
C ASN A 123 -7.93 11.42 -9.75
N SER A 124 -7.05 10.94 -8.86
CA SER A 124 -7.40 10.34 -7.57
C SER A 124 -8.19 11.30 -6.67
N ASN A 125 -9.12 10.79 -5.87
CA ASN A 125 -9.88 11.63 -4.93
C ASN A 125 -9.13 11.89 -3.63
N LEU A 126 -8.30 10.96 -3.17
CA LEU A 126 -7.63 11.10 -1.88
C LEU A 126 -6.20 10.58 -1.92
N LEU A 127 -5.27 11.41 -1.44
CA LEU A 127 -3.85 11.07 -1.35
C LEU A 127 -3.36 11.42 0.06
N ILE A 128 -2.84 10.43 0.78
CA ILE A 128 -2.23 10.63 2.10
C ILE A 128 -0.88 9.89 2.15
N GLY A 129 0.21 10.65 2.31
CA GLY A 129 1.56 10.10 2.38
C GLY A 129 2.61 11.20 2.48
N GLY A 130 3.88 10.84 2.63
CA GLY A 130 4.98 11.80 2.69
C GLY A 130 5.41 12.33 1.31
N GLY A 131 6.52 13.05 1.27
CA GLY A 131 7.21 13.43 0.03
C GLY A 131 6.80 14.76 -0.58
N GLN A 132 6.29 15.71 0.22
CA GLN A 132 5.93 17.07 -0.25
C GLN A 132 7.06 17.72 -1.07
N LYS A 133 8.32 17.47 -0.73
CA LYS A 133 9.50 18.01 -1.43
C LYS A 133 9.53 17.73 -2.93
N TYR A 134 8.98 16.60 -3.37
CA TYR A 134 8.98 16.21 -4.79
C TYR A 134 7.94 16.97 -5.63
N PHE A 135 7.04 17.70 -4.97
CA PHE A 135 6.02 18.52 -5.60
C PHE A 135 6.43 20.00 -5.73
N THR A 136 7.24 20.51 -4.81
CA THR A 136 7.61 21.95 -4.76
C THR A 136 9.09 22.25 -4.95
N ARG A 137 9.99 21.34 -4.59
CA ARG A 137 11.46 21.55 -4.62
C ARG A 137 12.11 20.66 -5.67
N ARG A 138 11.56 20.74 -6.87
CA ARG A 138 11.93 19.92 -8.02
C ARG A 138 13.25 20.40 -8.62
N LYS A 139 14.06 19.46 -9.07
CA LYS A 139 15.38 19.69 -9.69
C LYS A 139 15.33 19.55 -11.21
N THR A 140 14.37 18.79 -11.74
CA THR A 140 14.20 18.54 -13.18
C THR A 140 13.53 19.70 -13.91
N ASP A 141 12.79 20.54 -13.19
CA ASP A 141 12.07 21.71 -13.70
C ASP A 141 11.78 22.72 -12.57
N SER A 142 11.09 23.81 -12.89
CA SER A 142 10.69 24.86 -11.93
C SER A 142 9.19 24.89 -11.67
N ILE A 143 8.48 23.78 -11.89
CA ILE A 143 7.03 23.72 -11.74
C ILE A 143 6.68 23.56 -10.26
N ASP A 144 5.70 24.32 -9.77
CA ASP A 144 5.06 24.04 -8.49
C ASP A 144 3.87 23.08 -8.72
N LEU A 145 4.07 21.80 -8.42
CA LEU A 145 3.02 20.81 -8.59
C LEU A 145 1.93 20.95 -7.53
N ILE A 146 2.20 21.52 -6.36
CA ILE A 146 1.13 21.80 -5.38
C ILE A 146 0.18 22.84 -5.96
N GLN A 147 0.71 23.92 -6.53
CA GLN A 147 -0.13 24.91 -7.21
C GLN A 147 -0.90 24.28 -8.37
N THR A 148 -0.23 23.43 -9.16
CA THR A 148 -0.88 22.71 -10.26
C THR A 148 -2.00 21.78 -9.77
N MET A 149 -1.83 21.12 -8.62
CA MET A 149 -2.88 20.30 -7.98
C MET A 149 -4.07 21.16 -7.55
N ILE A 150 -3.81 22.31 -6.93
CA ILE A 150 -4.85 23.27 -6.51
C ILE A 150 -5.65 23.76 -7.73
N ASP A 151 -4.95 24.17 -8.79
CA ASP A 151 -5.57 24.61 -10.05
C ASP A 151 -6.39 23.48 -10.71
N SER A 152 -6.03 22.22 -10.44
CA SER A 152 -6.75 21.01 -10.89
C SER A 152 -7.86 20.55 -9.94
N GLY A 153 -8.20 21.35 -8.93
CA GLY A 153 -9.31 21.15 -8.02
C GLY A 153 -9.01 20.35 -6.75
N TYR A 154 -7.73 20.10 -6.43
CA TYR A 154 -7.37 19.53 -5.13
C TYR A 154 -7.40 20.59 -4.04
N THR A 155 -7.91 20.20 -2.88
CA THR A 155 -7.47 20.82 -1.63
C THR A 155 -6.17 20.13 -1.22
N VAL A 156 -5.10 20.91 -1.02
CA VAL A 156 -3.80 20.39 -0.58
C VAL A 156 -3.49 20.96 0.79
N THR A 157 -3.10 20.10 1.73
CA THR A 157 -2.60 20.51 3.04
C THR A 157 -1.50 19.55 3.51
N ASP A 158 -0.88 19.88 4.64
CA ASP A 158 0.24 19.13 5.18
C ASP A 158 0.25 19.09 6.71
N TYR A 159 1.14 18.27 7.24
CA TYR A 159 1.40 18.06 8.65
C TYR A 159 1.88 19.30 9.42
N PHE A 160 2.40 20.34 8.75
CA PHE A 160 2.77 21.59 9.41
C PHE A 160 1.57 22.50 9.60
N GLN A 161 0.66 22.54 8.62
CA GLN A 161 -0.51 23.41 8.65
C GLN A 161 -1.65 22.83 9.47
N ASN A 162 -1.86 21.52 9.37
CA ASN A 162 -2.98 20.84 9.99
C ASN A 162 -2.53 19.51 10.60
N ASP A 163 -2.58 19.40 11.93
CA ASP A 163 -2.38 18.12 12.62
C ASP A 163 -3.48 17.12 12.19
N LEU A 164 -3.11 15.93 11.71
CA LEU A 164 -4.06 14.97 11.16
C LEU A 164 -5.12 14.51 12.19
N GLU A 165 -4.76 14.42 13.47
CA GLU A 165 -5.70 14.05 14.54
C GLU A 165 -6.83 15.06 14.62
N GLN A 166 -6.49 16.34 14.62
CA GLN A 166 -7.43 17.45 14.76
C GLN A 166 -8.09 17.85 13.43
N PHE A 167 -7.46 17.54 12.30
CA PHE A 167 -7.91 17.96 10.98
C PHE A 167 -9.18 17.22 10.56
N THR A 168 -10.27 17.97 10.43
CA THR A 168 -11.51 17.45 9.83
C THR A 168 -11.43 17.60 8.32
N PHE A 169 -11.57 16.49 7.59
CA PHE A 169 -11.49 16.53 6.13
C PHE A 169 -12.64 17.37 5.57
N PRO A 170 -12.35 18.34 4.68
CA PRO A 170 -13.38 19.20 4.13
C PRO A 170 -14.24 18.46 3.10
N GLU A 171 -15.44 18.98 2.85
CA GLU A 171 -16.35 18.48 1.82
C GLU A 171 -15.91 18.93 0.42
N VAL A 172 -14.83 18.33 -0.08
CA VAL A 172 -14.20 18.62 -1.38
C VAL A 172 -14.09 17.37 -2.24
N ASP A 173 -14.05 17.49 -3.57
CA ASP A 173 -13.97 16.32 -4.46
C ASP A 173 -12.60 15.61 -4.38
N LYS A 174 -11.52 16.38 -4.19
CA LYS A 174 -10.15 15.88 -4.16
C LYS A 174 -9.36 16.48 -3.00
N LEU A 175 -8.67 15.63 -2.25
CA LEU A 175 -7.84 16.02 -1.10
C LEU A 175 -6.47 15.35 -1.19
N CYS A 176 -5.42 16.15 -1.00
CA CYS A 176 -4.07 15.67 -0.76
C CYS A 176 -3.59 16.15 0.60
N TYR A 177 -3.15 15.21 1.44
CA TYR A 177 -2.58 15.49 2.74
C TYR A 177 -1.14 14.93 2.78
N PHE A 178 -0.15 15.83 2.85
CA PHE A 178 1.24 15.41 3.03
C PHE A 178 1.54 15.15 4.51
N THR A 179 1.99 13.95 4.84
CA THR A 179 2.31 13.56 6.23
C THR A 179 3.76 13.88 6.62
N ALA A 180 4.62 14.15 5.65
CA ALA A 180 6.02 14.51 5.83
C ALA A 180 6.57 15.21 4.58
N ASP A 181 7.60 16.04 4.75
CA ASP A 181 8.30 16.69 3.64
C ASP A 181 9.10 15.69 2.79
N GLY A 182 9.71 14.69 3.43
CA GLY A 182 10.35 13.54 2.80
C GLY A 182 9.68 12.24 3.23
N ASP A 183 10.49 11.27 3.64
CA ASP A 183 10.01 10.02 4.22
C ASP A 183 9.37 10.28 5.59
N PRO A 184 8.18 9.73 5.87
CA PRO A 184 7.60 9.75 7.21
C PRO A 184 8.51 9.03 8.22
N LEU A 185 8.47 9.46 9.48
CA LEU A 185 9.16 8.76 10.56
C LEU A 185 8.65 7.32 10.71
N PRO A 186 9.47 6.39 11.22
CA PRO A 186 8.97 5.07 11.61
C PRO A 186 8.15 5.12 12.91
N VAL A 187 7.38 4.07 13.17
CA VAL A 187 6.58 3.91 14.41
C VAL A 187 7.49 3.97 15.63
N SER A 188 8.65 3.32 15.58
CA SER A 188 9.65 3.34 16.65
C SER A 188 10.21 4.74 16.97
N LYS A 189 9.95 5.73 16.11
CA LYS A 189 10.30 7.16 16.30
C LYS A 189 9.08 8.06 16.44
N GLY A 190 7.88 7.50 16.62
CA GLY A 190 6.68 8.23 17.01
C GLY A 190 5.63 8.44 15.92
N ARG A 191 5.74 7.81 14.74
CA ARG A 191 4.65 7.82 13.76
C ARG A 191 3.46 7.00 14.27
N THR A 192 2.25 7.58 14.22
CA THR A 192 1.00 6.94 14.72
C THR A 192 -0.17 7.02 13.72
N TYR A 193 0.04 7.63 12.56
CA TYR A 193 -1.08 8.14 11.76
C TYR A 193 -1.79 7.10 10.89
N LEU A 194 -1.22 5.92 10.59
CA LEU A 194 -1.78 5.02 9.57
C LEU A 194 -3.21 4.53 9.90
N PRO A 195 -3.52 4.08 11.13
CA PRO A 195 -4.89 3.69 11.49
C PRO A 195 -5.87 4.86 11.35
N LEU A 196 -5.50 6.05 11.84
CA LEU A 196 -6.34 7.24 11.80
C LEU A 196 -6.56 7.74 10.37
N ALA A 197 -5.49 7.85 9.57
CA ALA A 197 -5.53 8.24 8.18
C ALA A 197 -6.45 7.32 7.38
N THR A 198 -6.34 6.01 7.63
CA THR A 198 -7.19 4.99 6.99
C THR A 198 -8.66 5.18 7.35
N LYS A 199 -9.00 5.38 8.63
CA LYS A 199 -10.39 5.67 9.04
C LYS A 199 -10.94 6.91 8.35
N LYS A 200 -10.19 8.02 8.37
CA LYS A 200 -10.61 9.27 7.71
C LYS A 200 -10.75 9.08 6.20
N ALA A 201 -9.86 8.31 5.58
CA ALA A 201 -9.90 8.00 4.15
C ALA A 201 -11.15 7.22 3.75
N ILE A 202 -11.49 6.16 4.50
CA ILE A 202 -12.70 5.38 4.26
C ILE A 202 -13.95 6.26 4.36
N GLN A 203 -14.04 7.10 5.41
CA GLN A 203 -15.18 8.01 5.58
C GLN A 203 -15.28 9.03 4.43
N PHE A 204 -14.14 9.61 4.03
CA PHE A 204 -14.09 10.55 2.92
C PHE A 204 -14.57 9.91 1.62
N LEU A 205 -13.99 8.76 1.23
CA LEU A 205 -14.28 8.10 -0.04
C LEU A 205 -15.69 7.54 -0.11
N LYS A 206 -16.20 6.96 0.99
CA LYS A 206 -17.57 6.44 1.08
C LYS A 206 -18.62 7.50 0.72
N ASN A 207 -18.34 8.76 1.05
CA ASN A 207 -19.26 9.86 0.82
C ASN A 207 -19.10 10.53 -0.56
N LYS A 208 -18.09 10.18 -1.37
CA LYS A 208 -17.82 10.87 -2.66
C LYS A 208 -18.65 10.37 -3.84
N ARG A 209 -18.78 9.05 -3.99
CA ARG A 209 -19.37 8.47 -5.21
C ARG A 209 -20.36 7.38 -4.86
N LYS A 210 -21.51 7.40 -5.54
CA LYS A 210 -22.57 6.39 -5.37
C LYS A 210 -22.15 4.99 -5.83
N LYS A 211 -21.11 4.88 -6.65
CA LYS A 211 -20.61 3.61 -7.21
C LYS A 211 -19.56 2.92 -6.33
N GLY A 212 -19.36 3.38 -5.09
CA GLY A 212 -18.36 2.84 -4.18
C GLY A 212 -16.97 3.42 -4.41
N PHE A 213 -15.96 2.78 -3.83
CA PHE A 213 -14.59 3.25 -3.86
C PHE A 213 -13.56 2.13 -4.00
N PHE A 214 -12.38 2.47 -4.50
CA PHE A 214 -11.17 1.66 -4.45
C PHE A 214 -10.14 2.40 -3.58
N LEU A 215 -9.58 1.70 -2.58
CA LEU A 215 -8.63 2.28 -1.65
C LEU A 215 -7.44 1.33 -1.48
N MET A 216 -6.24 1.83 -1.77
CA MET A 216 -4.99 1.14 -1.48
C MET A 216 -4.38 1.74 -0.20
N ILE A 217 -4.07 0.86 0.75
CA ILE A 217 -3.48 1.22 2.05
C ILE A 217 -2.18 0.44 2.18
N GLU A 218 -1.10 1.13 2.54
CA GLU A 218 0.22 0.53 2.67
C GLU A 218 0.82 0.76 4.07
N GLY A 219 1.20 -0.34 4.72
CA GLY A 219 2.20 -0.33 5.80
C GLY A 219 3.58 -0.44 5.18
N SER A 220 4.14 0.69 4.73
CA SER A 220 5.28 0.73 3.81
C SER A 220 6.64 0.40 4.46
N GLN A 221 6.80 0.62 5.76
CA GLN A 221 8.13 0.55 6.40
C GLN A 221 8.43 -0.80 7.07
N ILE A 222 7.54 -1.80 6.97
CA ILE A 222 7.85 -3.19 7.36
C ILE A 222 9.06 -3.68 6.56
N ASP A 223 9.05 -3.41 5.24
CA ASP A 223 10.16 -3.65 4.32
C ASP A 223 11.44 -2.93 4.73
N TRP A 224 11.34 -1.65 5.11
CA TRP A 224 12.51 -0.87 5.51
C TRP A 224 13.19 -1.44 6.76
N GLY A 225 12.40 -1.94 7.73
CA GLY A 225 12.91 -2.71 8.86
C GLY A 225 13.60 -4.01 8.42
N GLY A 226 13.05 -4.68 7.42
CA GLY A 226 13.65 -5.84 6.75
C GLY A 226 15.00 -5.53 6.12
N HIS A 227 15.10 -4.46 5.33
CA HIS A 227 16.36 -3.99 4.73
C HIS A 227 17.40 -3.55 5.77
N ALA A 228 16.95 -2.96 6.88
CA ALA A 228 17.80 -2.57 7.99
C ALA A 228 18.30 -3.76 8.82
N ASN A 229 17.66 -4.93 8.68
CA ASN A 229 17.81 -6.08 9.58
C ASN A 229 17.50 -5.73 11.05
N GLU A 230 16.46 -4.91 11.25
CA GLU A 230 16.04 -4.42 12.57
C GLU A 230 14.69 -5.01 12.95
N ALA A 231 14.71 -6.03 13.82
CA ALA A 231 13.51 -6.75 14.22
C ALA A 231 12.47 -5.84 14.91
N ASP A 232 12.91 -4.96 15.81
CA ASP A 232 12.00 -4.03 16.51
C ASP A 232 11.32 -3.06 15.54
N TYR A 233 12.01 -2.68 14.46
CA TYR A 233 11.44 -1.85 13.41
C TYR A 233 10.35 -2.61 12.65
N ILE A 234 10.62 -3.84 12.20
CA ILE A 234 9.63 -4.72 11.57
C ILE A 234 8.41 -4.92 12.48
N ILE A 235 8.65 -5.25 13.75
CA ILE A 235 7.59 -5.56 14.71
C ILE A 235 6.71 -4.34 14.93
N THR A 236 7.28 -3.16 15.22
CA THR A 236 6.49 -1.95 15.48
C THR A 236 5.66 -1.51 14.28
N GLU A 237 6.21 -1.61 13.07
CA GLU A 237 5.47 -1.34 11.82
C GLU A 237 4.37 -2.37 11.57
N MET A 238 4.63 -3.65 11.84
CA MET A 238 3.62 -4.71 11.72
C MET A 238 2.45 -4.51 12.72
N LEU A 239 2.71 -4.03 13.93
CA LEU A 239 1.67 -3.74 14.91
C LEU A 239 0.80 -2.53 14.53
N ASP A 240 1.40 -1.49 13.96
CA ASP A 240 0.68 -0.33 13.39
C ASP A 240 -0.21 -0.75 12.20
N PHE A 241 0.32 -1.62 11.34
CA PHE A 241 -0.46 -2.21 10.24
C PHE A 241 -1.55 -3.16 10.75
N ASN A 242 -1.30 -3.94 11.79
CA ASN A 242 -2.29 -4.81 12.43
C ASN A 242 -3.48 -4.04 12.99
N GLN A 243 -3.24 -2.93 13.70
CA GLN A 243 -4.31 -2.05 14.18
C GLN A 243 -5.14 -1.51 13.01
N THR A 244 -4.46 -1.10 11.93
CA THR A 244 -5.11 -0.63 10.70
C THR A 244 -5.97 -1.73 10.06
N ILE A 245 -5.49 -2.97 10.02
CA ILE A 245 -6.26 -4.13 9.53
C ILE A 245 -7.55 -4.30 10.34
N GLY A 246 -7.47 -4.29 11.68
CA GLY A 246 -8.64 -4.43 12.55
C GLY A 246 -9.71 -3.39 12.26
N ASP A 247 -9.29 -2.13 12.09
CA ASP A 247 -10.17 -1.00 11.78
C ASP A 247 -10.87 -1.15 10.41
N VAL A 248 -10.14 -1.62 9.39
CA VAL A 248 -10.70 -1.87 8.05
C VAL A 248 -11.65 -3.07 8.06
N LEU A 249 -11.32 -4.14 8.79
CA LEU A 249 -12.18 -5.31 8.92
C LEU A 249 -13.47 -4.99 9.68
N ASP A 250 -13.41 -4.10 10.68
CA ASP A 250 -14.61 -3.61 11.38
C ASP A 250 -15.52 -2.82 10.45
N PHE A 251 -14.95 -1.93 9.63
CA PHE A 251 -15.70 -1.24 8.60
C PHE A 251 -16.35 -2.22 7.61
N ALA A 252 -15.56 -3.15 7.05
CA ALA A 252 -16.05 -4.08 6.04
C ALA A 252 -17.16 -5.00 6.58
N ARG A 253 -17.04 -5.44 7.84
CA ARG A 253 -18.08 -6.23 8.52
C ARG A 253 -19.39 -5.47 8.66
N GLN A 254 -19.33 -4.17 8.97
CA GLN A 254 -20.51 -3.31 9.09
C GLN A 254 -21.12 -3.00 7.72
N ASP A 255 -20.29 -2.71 6.74
CA ASP A 255 -20.70 -2.31 5.39
C ASP A 255 -21.27 -3.47 4.57
N LYS A 256 -20.79 -4.71 4.81
CA LYS A 256 -21.19 -5.97 4.15
C LYS A 256 -20.99 -6.04 2.63
N ASN A 257 -20.66 -4.93 1.98
CA ASN A 257 -20.42 -4.82 0.54
C ASN A 257 -18.95 -4.51 0.23
N THR A 258 -18.08 -4.55 1.25
CA THR A 258 -16.65 -4.25 1.12
C THR A 258 -15.85 -5.54 1.12
N LEU A 259 -15.08 -5.76 0.05
CA LEU A 259 -14.02 -6.77 0.00
C LEU A 259 -12.72 -6.15 0.54
N VAL A 260 -12.07 -6.85 1.46
CA VAL A 260 -10.75 -6.51 1.98
C VAL A 260 -9.78 -7.60 1.57
N ILE A 261 -8.66 -7.19 0.96
CA ILE A 261 -7.54 -8.07 0.59
C ILE A 261 -6.30 -7.54 1.30
N ILE A 262 -5.61 -8.40 2.04
CA ILE A 262 -4.40 -8.08 2.79
C ILE A 262 -3.27 -9.01 2.33
N THR A 263 -2.16 -8.46 1.89
CA THR A 263 -0.99 -9.22 1.42
C THR A 263 0.28 -8.38 1.50
N ALA A 264 1.38 -8.89 0.96
CA ALA A 264 2.60 -8.15 0.68
C ALA A 264 2.94 -8.25 -0.81
N ASP A 265 3.78 -7.36 -1.30
CA ASP A 265 4.43 -7.43 -2.61
C ASP A 265 5.53 -8.51 -2.66
N HIS A 266 6.34 -8.62 -1.61
CA HIS A 266 7.38 -9.62 -1.41
C HIS A 266 7.70 -9.84 0.08
N GLU A 267 8.71 -10.67 0.38
CA GLU A 267 9.31 -10.82 1.71
C GLU A 267 10.64 -10.09 1.73
N THR A 268 11.02 -9.51 2.88
CA THR A 268 12.28 -8.77 3.01
C THR A 268 13.15 -9.21 4.19
N GLY A 269 14.42 -9.50 3.88
CA GLY A 269 15.48 -9.80 4.85
C GLY A 269 15.69 -11.30 5.10
N GLY A 270 14.79 -12.16 4.58
CA GLY A 270 14.73 -13.57 4.96
C GLY A 270 14.65 -13.70 6.48
N PHE A 271 13.69 -12.98 7.05
CA PHE A 271 13.55 -12.77 8.49
C PHE A 271 13.06 -14.04 9.19
N ALA A 272 13.83 -14.50 10.17
CA ALA A 272 13.57 -15.76 10.88
C ALA A 272 13.52 -15.56 12.40
N ILE A 273 12.69 -16.37 13.06
CA ILE A 273 12.60 -16.49 14.52
C ILE A 273 13.28 -17.80 14.92
N ASN A 274 14.23 -17.71 15.86
CA ASN A 274 15.14 -18.80 16.20
C ASN A 274 14.83 -19.46 17.54
N PRO A 275 15.38 -20.67 17.80
CA PRO A 275 15.27 -21.35 19.08
C PRO A 275 15.68 -20.48 20.28
N GLY A 276 14.94 -20.62 21.38
CA GLY A 276 15.13 -19.83 22.59
C GLY A 276 14.37 -18.49 22.60
N SER A 277 13.51 -18.25 21.61
CA SER A 277 12.46 -17.22 21.67
C SER A 277 11.35 -17.63 22.65
N VAL A 278 10.75 -16.65 23.32
CA VAL A 278 9.56 -16.79 24.16
C VAL A 278 8.55 -15.69 23.81
N MET A 279 7.29 -15.83 24.22
CA MET A 279 6.28 -14.78 23.96
C MET A 279 6.74 -13.44 24.51
N GLY A 280 6.63 -12.38 23.70
CA GLY A 280 7.14 -11.05 24.05
C GLY A 280 8.67 -10.86 24.01
N GLN A 281 9.46 -11.90 23.68
CA GLN A 281 10.91 -11.78 23.54
C GLN A 281 11.45 -12.75 22.47
N LEU A 282 11.76 -12.21 21.29
CA LEU A 282 12.19 -12.99 20.14
C LEU A 282 13.71 -12.97 19.95
N LYS A 283 14.27 -14.13 19.62
CA LYS A 283 15.62 -14.24 19.05
C LYS A 283 15.46 -14.31 17.54
N THR A 284 15.91 -13.29 16.83
CA THR A 284 15.70 -13.17 15.38
C THR A 284 17.00 -13.24 14.60
N ALA A 285 16.90 -13.57 13.31
CA ALA A 285 18.01 -13.52 12.36
C ALA A 285 17.53 -13.11 10.98
N PHE A 286 18.48 -12.67 10.16
CA PHE A 286 18.28 -12.25 8.78
C PHE A 286 19.28 -12.98 7.90
N THR A 287 18.86 -13.38 6.70
CA THR A 287 19.75 -14.03 5.73
C THR A 287 20.30 -13.05 4.70
N THR A 288 19.65 -11.91 4.53
CA THR A 288 20.02 -10.87 3.55
C THR A 288 19.54 -9.51 4.02
N LYS A 289 19.98 -8.43 3.35
CA LYS A 289 19.40 -7.08 3.43
C LYS A 289 18.57 -6.76 2.18
N LYS A 290 18.09 -7.78 1.48
CA LYS A 290 17.34 -7.66 0.22
C LYS A 290 16.03 -8.44 0.35
N HIS A 291 15.18 -8.36 -0.67
CA HIS A 291 14.00 -9.19 -0.73
C HIS A 291 14.38 -10.66 -0.93
N THR A 292 13.45 -11.57 -0.65
CA THR A 292 13.58 -12.99 -0.97
C THR A 292 12.44 -13.47 -1.85
N ALA A 293 12.64 -14.64 -2.47
CA ALA A 293 11.65 -15.26 -3.37
C ALA A 293 10.60 -16.09 -2.60
N ALA A 294 10.43 -15.88 -1.29
CA ALA A 294 9.41 -16.57 -0.52
C ALA A 294 8.02 -16.23 -1.08
N MET A 295 7.17 -17.25 -1.22
CA MET A 295 5.77 -17.01 -1.57
C MET A 295 5.06 -16.26 -0.44
N ILE A 296 4.08 -15.45 -0.81
CA ILE A 296 3.50 -14.46 0.10
C ILE A 296 2.04 -14.80 0.41
N PRO A 297 1.61 -14.73 1.68
CA PRO A 297 0.23 -15.00 2.05
C PRO A 297 -0.71 -13.91 1.56
N VAL A 298 -1.94 -14.30 1.25
CA VAL A 298 -3.07 -13.41 0.97
C VAL A 298 -4.19 -13.75 1.93
N PHE A 299 -4.69 -12.75 2.64
CA PHE A 299 -5.84 -12.86 3.53
C PHE A 299 -6.99 -12.06 2.93
N ALA A 300 -8.18 -12.65 2.83
CA ALA A 300 -9.35 -11.98 2.28
C ALA A 300 -10.56 -12.06 3.20
N PHE A 301 -11.33 -10.97 3.24
CA PHE A 301 -12.55 -10.83 4.03
C PHE A 301 -13.64 -10.09 3.25
N GLY A 302 -14.89 -10.50 3.40
CA GLY A 302 -16.05 -9.89 2.74
C GLY A 302 -16.48 -10.59 1.44
N PRO A 303 -17.35 -9.96 0.63
CA PRO A 303 -17.90 -10.56 -0.58
C PRO A 303 -16.83 -10.99 -1.59
N GLY A 304 -16.88 -12.25 -2.04
CA GLY A 304 -15.95 -12.79 -3.03
C GLY A 304 -14.59 -13.23 -2.46
N ALA A 305 -14.37 -13.14 -1.13
CA ALA A 305 -13.12 -13.51 -0.49
C ALA A 305 -12.67 -14.96 -0.76
N GLN A 306 -13.62 -15.88 -1.01
CA GLN A 306 -13.32 -17.27 -1.34
C GLN A 306 -12.53 -17.45 -2.65
N LEU A 307 -12.52 -16.45 -3.55
CA LEU A 307 -11.71 -16.47 -4.77
C LEU A 307 -10.20 -16.38 -4.49
N PHE A 308 -9.81 -15.98 -3.27
CA PHE A 308 -8.42 -15.83 -2.85
C PHE A 308 -7.86 -17.08 -2.17
N ASN A 309 -8.58 -18.21 -2.19
CA ASN A 309 -8.06 -19.48 -1.67
C ASN A 309 -7.11 -20.16 -2.68
N GLY A 310 -6.09 -20.85 -2.17
CA GLY A 310 -5.14 -21.63 -2.96
C GLY A 310 -3.82 -20.93 -3.29
N ILE A 311 -3.04 -21.51 -4.20
CA ILE A 311 -1.74 -20.98 -4.65
C ILE A 311 -1.89 -20.46 -6.08
N TYR A 312 -1.48 -19.22 -6.34
CA TYR A 312 -1.68 -18.56 -7.64
C TYR A 312 -0.61 -17.53 -7.99
N GLU A 313 -0.64 -17.00 -9.22
CA GLU A 313 0.24 -15.89 -9.61
C GLU A 313 -0.23 -14.57 -8.98
N ASN A 314 0.69 -13.70 -8.57
CA ASN A 314 0.32 -12.40 -7.98
C ASN A 314 -0.56 -11.52 -8.90
N THR A 315 -0.46 -11.70 -10.21
CA THR A 315 -1.31 -11.07 -11.24
C THR A 315 -2.78 -11.51 -11.17
N GLU A 316 -3.09 -12.67 -10.60
CA GLU A 316 -4.46 -13.12 -10.43
C GLU A 316 -5.21 -12.29 -9.38
N ILE A 317 -4.51 -11.58 -8.48
CA ILE A 317 -5.14 -10.65 -7.53
C ILE A 317 -5.87 -9.54 -8.29
N TYR A 318 -5.24 -8.95 -9.31
CA TYR A 318 -5.90 -8.00 -10.21
C TYR A 318 -7.13 -8.63 -10.88
N SER A 319 -6.96 -9.81 -11.46
CA SER A 319 -8.04 -10.48 -12.21
C SER A 319 -9.26 -10.73 -11.32
N LYS A 320 -9.03 -11.17 -10.08
CA LYS A 320 -10.07 -11.39 -9.06
C LYS A 320 -10.73 -10.09 -8.63
N MET A 321 -9.95 -9.04 -8.34
CA MET A 321 -10.49 -7.70 -8.03
C MET A 321 -11.35 -7.17 -9.19
N ASN A 322 -10.84 -7.24 -10.41
CA ASN A 322 -11.50 -6.76 -11.61
C ASN A 322 -12.82 -7.49 -11.88
N ALA A 323 -12.84 -8.82 -11.70
CA ALA A 323 -14.06 -9.61 -11.83
C ALA A 323 -15.13 -9.17 -10.82
N LEU A 324 -14.76 -8.98 -9.55
CA LEU A 324 -15.71 -8.61 -8.49
C LEU A 324 -16.19 -7.16 -8.59
N LEU A 325 -15.33 -6.23 -8.99
CA LEU A 325 -15.66 -4.79 -9.04
C LEU A 325 -16.41 -4.38 -10.30
N PHE A 326 -16.05 -4.95 -11.45
CA PHE A 326 -16.49 -4.44 -12.75
C PHE A 326 -17.30 -5.43 -13.58
N ASN A 327 -17.27 -6.71 -13.22
CA ASN A 327 -18.05 -7.75 -13.88
C ASN A 327 -18.79 -8.64 -12.85
N PRO A 328 -19.54 -8.07 -11.89
CA PRO A 328 -20.29 -8.88 -10.95
C PRO A 328 -21.36 -9.68 -11.70
N ASN A 329 -21.27 -11.01 -11.64
CA ASN A 329 -22.31 -11.92 -12.13
C ASN A 329 -23.58 -11.77 -11.31
#